data_AF-A0A812XQW8-F1
#
_entry.id   AF-A0A812XQW8-F1
#
_cell.length_a   1.000
_cell.length_b   1.000
_cell.length_c   1.000
_cell.angle_alpha   90.00
_cell.angle_beta   90.00
_cell.angle_gamma   90.00
#
_symmetry.space_group_name_H-M   'P 1'
#
loop_
_entity.id
_entity.type
_entity.pdbx_description
1 polymer ?
#
loop_
_entity_poly.entity_id
_entity_poly.type
_entity_poly.pdbx_seq_one_letter_code
_entity_poly.pdbx_strand_id
1 'polypeptide(L)'
;MITAGFAWATANGLVRKNPIHQEEEAKLIISETFELQDQTGTEINLSGSFEAEDESGFLLQQDAPSIESSLAEIARGTSDAAPEEAPTAGQAASFKLVFPTLAQNASATSLLASFLEVLGRKIDACEDKLEEVQNSRAASLRDQMIVIMKDMKSKYDDLTAKQAESVTTTPDKAFNDDLLRKYAEITKQDVVLGNYVIRARSMTKKGGSSSKAPSVAGAAKGKPKDKKIKKEEGQTWDLFRFAADGPSGSEFDDDLADELFTGFEQGAESARRVTRLASVANNKLKKHGLLDPVLSLLAGCGQNKKNQCRNLHKLVHKQGYTIPIKIDSVETPVRVLSGKPRVAVVPYPVIHLSEWAGYLLNSKGYEKALLAGNRLADEKNWRHTFSSFWKRYRKVRPHLELFSDSDIDLSMCIPYGLHGDEGRGKLKRPIMCLSFQHSFTTRLLYSVIPSELYVGDRTLDTLHAAMTEDLLQLYHDGITVAWLGAASFEWECRSFSSIYYT
;
A
#
# COMPACT_ATOMS: atom_id res chain seq x y z
N MET A 1 5.49 -8.81 29.70
CA MET A 1 5.21 -7.71 28.74
C MET A 1 3.77 -7.20 28.86
N ILE A 2 2.75 -8.07 28.80
CA ILE A 2 1.32 -7.71 28.97
C ILE A 2 1.05 -6.96 30.28
N THR A 3 1.63 -7.39 31.41
CA THR A 3 1.42 -6.74 32.72
C THR A 3 1.94 -5.31 32.80
N ALA A 4 3.06 -5.02 32.12
CA ALA A 4 3.63 -3.66 32.07
C ALA A 4 2.81 -2.74 31.16
N GLY A 5 2.32 -3.27 30.02
CA GLY A 5 1.41 -2.55 29.14
C GLY A 5 0.08 -2.23 29.81
N PHE A 6 -0.50 -3.18 30.55
CA PHE A 6 -1.69 -2.95 31.35
C PHE A 6 -1.46 -1.93 32.47
N ALA A 7 -0.35 -2.04 33.21
CA ALA A 7 -0.02 -1.05 34.25
C ALA A 7 0.12 0.37 33.69
N TRP A 8 0.73 0.52 32.50
CA TRP A 8 0.82 1.79 31.80
C TRP A 8 -0.56 2.30 31.34
N ALA A 9 -1.39 1.43 30.76
CA ALA A 9 -2.74 1.79 30.31
C ALA A 9 -3.63 2.22 31.49
N THR A 10 -3.57 1.50 32.61
CA THR A 10 -4.27 1.85 33.85
C THR A 10 -3.82 3.20 34.39
N ALA A 11 -2.49 3.45 34.43
CA ALA A 11 -1.95 4.72 34.92
C ALA A 11 -2.35 5.94 34.07
N ASN A 12 -2.68 5.74 32.80
CA ASN A 12 -3.07 6.81 31.87
C ASN A 12 -4.58 6.87 31.59
N GLY A 13 -5.41 6.09 32.30
CA GLY A 13 -6.85 6.05 32.07
C GLY A 13 -7.26 5.45 30.70
N LEU A 14 -6.38 4.64 30.11
CA LEU A 14 -6.55 4.00 28.81
C LEU A 14 -7.02 2.55 28.95
N VAL A 15 -7.91 2.27 29.90
CA VAL A 15 -8.51 0.94 30.08
C VAL A 15 -10.01 1.06 29.84
N ARG A 16 -10.58 0.10 29.11
CA ARG A 16 -12.03 0.00 28.88
C ARG A 16 -12.50 -1.40 29.26
N LYS A 17 -13.75 -1.52 29.68
CA LYS A 17 -14.39 -2.81 29.87
C LYS A 17 -15.01 -3.26 28.55
N ASN A 18 -14.58 -4.40 28.01
CA ASN A 18 -15.12 -4.88 26.73
C ASN A 18 -16.60 -5.29 26.92
N PRO A 19 -17.53 -4.81 26.09
CA PRO A 19 -18.96 -5.09 26.27
C PRO A 19 -19.32 -6.57 26.08
N ILE A 20 -18.51 -7.35 25.36
CA ILE A 20 -18.80 -8.75 25.05
C ILE A 20 -18.43 -9.67 26.21
N HIS A 21 -17.19 -9.58 26.70
CA HIS A 21 -16.67 -10.52 27.71
C HIS A 21 -16.50 -9.89 29.10
N GLN A 22 -16.77 -8.59 29.27
CA GLN A 22 -16.73 -7.90 30.56
C GLN A 22 -15.35 -7.85 31.24
N GLU A 23 -14.27 -8.16 30.52
CA GLU A 23 -12.90 -8.01 31.01
C GLU A 23 -12.34 -6.63 30.66
N GLU A 24 -11.38 -6.18 31.46
CA GLU A 24 -10.65 -4.95 31.20
C GLU A 24 -9.65 -5.16 30.05
N GLU A 25 -9.71 -4.29 29.06
CA GLU A 25 -8.78 -4.24 27.93
C GLU A 25 -8.10 -2.88 27.89
N ALA A 26 -6.80 -2.86 27.57
CA ALA A 26 -6.14 -1.62 27.20
C ALA A 26 -6.78 -1.06 25.92
N LYS A 27 -7.13 0.22 25.93
CA LYS A 27 -7.65 0.96 24.78
C LYS A 27 -6.50 1.14 23.79
N LEU A 28 -6.54 0.41 22.69
CA LEU A 28 -5.61 0.58 21.57
C LEU A 28 -5.82 1.98 20.96
N ILE A 29 -4.78 2.83 21.02
CA ILE A 29 -4.77 4.13 20.37
C ILE A 29 -4.39 3.89 18.91
N ILE A 30 -5.39 3.64 18.06
CA ILE A 30 -5.19 3.33 16.63
C ILE A 30 -4.85 4.61 15.84
N SER A 31 -5.26 5.79 16.33
CA SER A 31 -4.79 7.08 15.84
C SER A 31 -5.00 8.17 16.89
N GLU A 32 -4.00 9.02 17.11
CA GLU A 32 -4.06 10.18 17.98
C GLU A 32 -4.07 11.44 17.11
N THR A 33 -5.21 12.12 17.04
CA THR A 33 -5.34 13.42 16.36
C THR A 33 -5.25 14.50 17.42
N PHE A 34 -4.19 15.30 17.40
CA PHE A 34 -4.03 16.42 18.33
C PHE A 34 -4.78 17.64 17.79
N GLU A 35 -5.96 17.91 18.35
CA GLU A 35 -6.60 19.22 18.21
C GLU A 35 -6.24 20.06 19.43
N LEU A 36 -5.57 21.19 19.20
CA LEU A 36 -5.37 22.23 20.19
C LEU A 36 -6.73 22.92 20.40
N GLN A 37 -7.55 22.40 21.32
CA GLN A 37 -8.76 23.06 21.75
C GLN A 37 -8.43 23.99 22.93
N ASP A 38 -8.44 25.30 22.69
CA ASP A 38 -8.74 26.26 23.75
C ASP A 38 -10.21 26.05 24.16
N GLN A 39 -10.43 25.39 25.31
CA GLN A 39 -11.77 25.19 25.84
C GLN A 39 -12.15 26.33 26.79
N THR A 40 -13.21 27.05 26.42
CA THR A 40 -14.19 27.61 27.36
C THR A 40 -15.49 26.82 27.15
N GLY A 41 -15.99 26.21 28.24
CA GLY A 41 -16.82 25.00 28.22
C GLY A 41 -18.26 25.10 27.70
N THR A 42 -18.91 23.93 27.60
CA THR A 42 -20.12 23.47 28.34
C THR A 42 -20.49 22.08 27.79
N GLU A 43 -20.64 21.06 28.65
CA GLU A 43 -21.05 19.70 28.23
C GLU A 43 -22.55 19.62 27.89
N ILE A 44 -22.89 18.87 26.85
CA ILE A 44 -24.24 18.36 26.60
C ILE A 44 -24.14 16.86 26.29
N ASN A 45 -24.81 16.03 27.09
CA ASN A 45 -24.96 14.60 26.82
C ASN A 45 -26.26 14.35 26.05
N LEU A 46 -26.19 13.60 24.95
CA LEU A 46 -27.36 13.14 24.20
C LEU A 46 -27.27 11.63 23.94
N SER A 47 -28.36 10.92 24.19
CA SER A 47 -28.60 9.53 23.75
C SER A 47 -29.90 9.47 22.96
N GLY A 48 -29.91 8.73 21.84
CA GLY A 48 -31.12 8.48 21.05
C GLY A 48 -31.17 7.05 20.52
N SER A 49 -32.35 6.45 20.54
CA SER A 49 -32.69 5.24 19.80
C SER A 49 -33.67 5.60 18.68
N PHE A 50 -33.60 4.88 17.57
CA PHE A 50 -34.41 5.10 16.39
C PHE A 50 -35.06 3.79 15.95
N GLU A 51 -36.38 3.82 15.73
CA GLU A 51 -37.15 2.80 15.04
C GLU A 51 -37.64 3.38 13.72
N ALA A 52 -37.52 2.60 12.64
CA ALA A 52 -37.93 2.98 11.29
C ALA A 52 -39.08 2.09 10.82
N GLU A 53 -40.17 2.68 10.34
CA GLU A 53 -41.23 1.97 9.63
C GLU A 53 -40.96 2.03 8.10
N ASP A 54 -40.90 0.86 7.45
CA ASP A 54 -40.78 0.74 5.98
C ASP A 54 -42.16 0.93 5.33
N GLU A 55 -42.59 2.19 5.18
CA GLU A 55 -43.85 2.54 4.51
C GLU A 55 -43.87 2.14 3.01
N SER A 56 -42.73 1.78 2.42
CA SER A 56 -42.62 1.40 1.01
C SER A 56 -42.80 -0.10 0.75
N GLY A 57 -42.69 -0.94 1.79
CA GLY A 57 -42.73 -2.41 1.70
C GLY A 57 -41.63 -3.04 0.83
N PHE A 58 -40.73 -2.25 0.28
CA PHE A 58 -39.75 -2.69 -0.72
C PHE A 58 -38.52 -3.35 -0.07
N LEU A 59 -38.25 -3.06 1.20
CA LEU A 59 -37.07 -3.55 1.90
C LEU A 59 -37.26 -4.95 2.49
N LEU A 60 -38.52 -5.39 2.66
CA LEU A 60 -38.86 -6.67 3.29
C LEU A 60 -39.63 -7.65 2.38
N GLN A 61 -40.00 -7.29 1.15
CA GLN A 61 -40.64 -8.24 0.23
C GLN A 61 -39.63 -9.10 -0.53
N GLN A 62 -39.86 -10.40 -0.43
CA GLN A 62 -39.07 -11.48 -1.03
C GLN A 62 -39.45 -11.72 -2.50
N ASP A 63 -39.62 -10.67 -3.30
CA ASP A 63 -39.94 -10.78 -4.73
C ASP A 63 -38.69 -10.60 -5.59
N ALA A 64 -37.80 -11.59 -5.50
CA ALA A 64 -36.95 -11.92 -6.64
C ALA A 64 -37.79 -12.78 -7.60
N PRO A 65 -37.85 -12.48 -8.91
CA PRO A 65 -38.60 -13.30 -9.85
C PRO A 65 -38.10 -14.76 -9.79
N SER A 66 -39.02 -15.65 -9.41
CA SER A 66 -38.80 -17.09 -9.29
C SER A 66 -38.32 -17.68 -10.62
N ILE A 67 -37.34 -18.58 -10.52
CA ILE A 67 -36.75 -19.37 -11.61
C ILE A 67 -37.66 -20.55 -12.03
N GLU A 68 -38.92 -20.63 -11.57
CA GLU A 68 -39.78 -21.80 -11.82
C GLU A 68 -40.65 -21.71 -13.09
N SER A 69 -40.70 -20.59 -13.81
CA SER A 69 -41.55 -20.48 -15.02
C SER A 69 -40.92 -20.97 -16.33
N SER A 70 -39.76 -21.64 -16.30
CA SER A 70 -39.11 -22.19 -17.51
C SER A 70 -38.78 -23.70 -17.44
N LEU A 71 -39.22 -24.40 -16.39
CA LEU A 71 -39.01 -25.85 -16.24
C LEU A 71 -40.09 -26.71 -16.92
N ALA A 72 -41.23 -26.13 -17.31
CA ALA A 72 -42.31 -26.87 -17.98
C ALA A 72 -42.11 -27.04 -19.51
N GLU A 73 -41.23 -26.25 -20.15
CA GLU A 73 -40.96 -26.35 -21.60
C GLU A 73 -39.70 -27.15 -21.96
N ILE A 74 -38.89 -27.55 -20.96
CA ILE A 74 -37.65 -28.34 -21.17
C ILE A 74 -37.88 -29.85 -20.93
N ALA A 75 -39.04 -30.26 -20.38
CA ALA A 75 -39.38 -31.65 -20.07
C ALA A 75 -39.75 -32.55 -21.27
N ARG A 76 -39.43 -32.17 -22.51
CA ARG A 76 -39.65 -33.01 -23.72
C ARG A 76 -38.38 -33.43 -24.47
N GLY A 77 -37.19 -33.22 -23.91
CA GLY A 77 -35.93 -33.65 -24.51
C GLY A 77 -35.12 -34.55 -23.60
N THR A 78 -35.18 -35.86 -23.81
CA THR A 78 -34.36 -36.89 -23.17
C THR A 78 -32.85 -36.72 -23.43
N SER A 79 -32.02 -36.69 -22.39
CA SER A 79 -30.76 -37.47 -22.28
C SER A 79 -30.04 -37.20 -20.96
N ASP A 80 -29.53 -38.28 -20.35
CA ASP A 80 -28.79 -38.33 -19.10
C ASP A 80 -27.44 -37.58 -19.12
N ALA A 81 -27.19 -36.74 -18.11
CA ALA A 81 -25.83 -36.46 -17.61
C ALA A 81 -25.86 -35.81 -16.20
N ALA A 82 -24.97 -36.28 -15.33
CA ALA A 82 -24.79 -35.91 -13.92
C ALA A 82 -24.32 -34.44 -13.70
N PRO A 83 -24.45 -33.87 -12.48
CA PRO A 83 -24.12 -32.48 -12.21
C PRO A 83 -22.60 -32.26 -12.04
N GLU A 84 -22.07 -31.30 -12.80
CA GLU A 84 -20.67 -30.86 -12.76
C GLU A 84 -20.49 -29.67 -11.77
N GLU A 85 -19.39 -29.70 -11.03
CA GLU A 85 -19.06 -28.77 -9.94
C GLU A 85 -18.89 -27.30 -10.37
N ALA A 86 -19.21 -26.39 -9.44
CA ALA A 86 -19.08 -24.95 -9.61
C ALA A 86 -17.61 -24.49 -9.80
N PRO A 87 -17.31 -23.59 -10.75
CA PRO A 87 -15.94 -23.15 -11.00
C PRO A 87 -15.42 -22.19 -9.92
N THR A 88 -14.28 -22.57 -9.34
CA THR A 88 -13.46 -21.78 -8.42
C THR A 88 -13.05 -20.40 -8.97
N ALA A 89 -13.12 -19.39 -8.09
CA ALA A 89 -12.88 -17.98 -8.37
C ALA A 89 -11.44 -17.68 -8.85
N GLY A 90 -11.28 -17.54 -10.16
CA GLY A 90 -10.08 -17.01 -10.81
C GLY A 90 -10.03 -15.48 -10.80
N GLN A 91 -8.85 -14.94 -10.50
CA GLN A 91 -8.48 -13.51 -10.44
C GLN A 91 -9.13 -12.64 -11.53
N ALA A 92 -10.03 -11.75 -11.12
CA ALA A 92 -10.57 -10.66 -11.94
C ALA A 92 -10.00 -9.32 -11.45
N ALA A 93 -9.50 -8.49 -12.36
CA ALA A 93 -9.13 -7.11 -12.09
C ALA A 93 -10.34 -6.38 -11.47
N SER A 94 -10.15 -5.92 -10.23
CA SER A 94 -11.24 -5.55 -9.32
C SER A 94 -11.80 -4.18 -9.65
N PHE A 95 -13.06 -4.14 -10.05
CA PHE A 95 -13.89 -2.93 -10.03
C PHE A 95 -14.33 -2.63 -8.58
N LYS A 96 -13.39 -2.69 -7.63
CA LYS A 96 -13.67 -2.66 -6.19
C LYS A 96 -13.16 -1.35 -5.58
N LEU A 97 -13.43 -0.25 -6.27
CA LEU A 97 -13.55 1.04 -5.59
C LEU A 97 -14.81 0.95 -4.73
N VAL A 98 -14.69 1.24 -3.43
CA VAL A 98 -15.80 1.22 -2.49
C VAL A 98 -16.04 2.65 -2.06
N PHE A 99 -17.30 3.09 -2.05
CA PHE A 99 -17.62 4.42 -1.52
C PHE A 99 -17.25 4.51 -0.04
N PRO A 100 -16.78 5.68 0.43
CA PRO A 100 -16.53 5.88 1.85
C PRO A 100 -17.82 5.68 2.66
N THR A 101 -17.72 5.03 3.81
CA THR A 101 -18.83 4.82 4.74
C THR A 101 -18.88 5.93 5.78
N LEU A 102 -20.07 6.41 6.15
CA LEU A 102 -20.21 7.33 7.28
C LEU A 102 -19.72 6.67 8.57
N ALA A 103 -18.71 7.28 9.21
CA ALA A 103 -18.42 6.99 10.61
C ALA A 103 -19.56 7.56 11.49
N GLN A 104 -19.82 6.95 12.64
CA GLN A 104 -20.96 7.29 13.52
C GLN A 104 -21.04 8.77 13.94
N ASN A 105 -19.98 9.55 13.77
CA ASN A 105 -19.93 10.98 14.13
C ASN A 105 -19.47 11.90 12.99
N ALA A 106 -19.35 11.40 11.75
CA ALA A 106 -18.95 12.22 10.61
C ALA A 106 -20.17 12.90 9.96
N SER A 107 -20.08 14.20 9.65
CA SER A 107 -21.11 14.88 8.87
C SER A 107 -21.08 14.41 7.41
N ALA A 108 -22.24 14.37 6.74
CA ALA A 108 -22.29 13.97 5.34
C ALA A 108 -21.46 14.91 4.45
N THR A 109 -21.38 16.20 4.81
CA THR A 109 -20.54 17.19 4.14
C THR A 109 -19.05 16.85 4.25
N SER A 110 -18.57 16.35 5.40
CA SER A 110 -17.15 16.00 5.57
C SER A 110 -16.67 14.90 4.61
N LEU A 111 -17.59 14.06 4.12
CA LEU A 111 -17.29 12.98 3.19
C LEU A 111 -17.40 13.39 1.72
N LEU A 112 -17.98 14.55 1.42
CA LEU A 112 -18.37 14.94 0.06
C LEU A 112 -17.20 14.93 -0.92
N ALA A 113 -16.04 15.48 -0.52
CA ALA A 113 -14.85 15.49 -1.36
C ALA A 113 -14.37 14.07 -1.71
N SER A 114 -14.25 13.20 -0.70
CA SER A 114 -13.82 11.81 -0.90
C SER A 114 -14.84 10.98 -1.69
N PHE A 115 -16.14 11.26 -1.52
CA PHE A 115 -17.21 10.58 -2.25
C PHE A 115 -17.20 10.97 -3.74
N LEU A 116 -17.03 12.26 -4.05
CA LEU A 116 -16.86 12.77 -5.41
C LEU A 116 -15.65 12.14 -6.10
N GLU A 117 -14.50 12.06 -5.42
CA GLU A 117 -13.30 11.43 -5.97
C GLU A 117 -13.54 9.96 -6.36
N VAL A 118 -14.17 9.18 -5.48
CA VAL A 118 -14.49 7.78 -5.78
C VAL A 118 -15.51 7.66 -6.90
N LEU A 119 -16.51 8.54 -6.95
CA LEU A 119 -17.52 8.58 -8.00
C LEU A 119 -16.89 8.88 -9.37
N GLY A 120 -16.03 9.90 -9.46
CA GLY A 120 -15.33 10.26 -10.69
C GLY A 120 -14.49 9.09 -11.24
N ARG A 121 -13.67 8.47 -10.38
CA ARG A 121 -12.86 7.29 -10.76
C ARG A 121 -13.72 6.11 -11.24
N LYS A 122 -14.92 5.93 -10.67
CA LYS A 122 -15.86 4.88 -11.10
C LYS A 122 -16.48 5.18 -12.47
N ILE A 123 -16.80 6.45 -12.74
CA ILE A 123 -17.30 6.90 -14.05
C ILE A 123 -16.24 6.63 -15.11
N ASP A 124 -14.99 7.08 -14.90
CA ASP A 124 -13.88 6.86 -15.84
C ASP A 124 -13.64 5.37 -16.11
N ALA A 125 -13.59 4.56 -15.04
CA ALA A 125 -13.41 3.11 -15.17
C ALA A 125 -14.58 2.39 -15.85
N CYS A 126 -15.76 3.01 -15.90
CA CYS A 126 -16.90 2.50 -16.66
C CYS A 126 -16.79 2.86 -18.14
N GLU A 127 -16.35 4.08 -18.45
CA GLU A 127 -16.11 4.54 -19.84
C GLU A 127 -15.10 3.65 -20.55
N ASP A 128 -13.95 3.40 -19.90
CA ASP A 128 -12.92 2.49 -20.41
C ASP A 128 -13.50 1.11 -20.77
N LYS A 129 -14.43 0.60 -19.95
CA LYS A 129 -15.07 -0.70 -20.19
C LYS A 129 -16.12 -0.67 -21.28
N LEU A 130 -16.85 0.44 -21.42
CA LEU A 130 -17.80 0.61 -22.52
C LEU A 130 -17.08 0.59 -23.88
N GLU A 131 -15.84 1.07 -23.93
CA GLU A 131 -14.98 0.95 -25.11
C GLU A 131 -14.52 -0.50 -25.38
N GLU A 132 -14.27 -1.29 -24.34
CA GLU A 132 -13.93 -2.71 -24.48
C GLU A 132 -15.12 -3.57 -24.96
N VAL A 133 -16.35 -3.21 -24.59
CA VAL A 133 -17.58 -3.94 -24.91
C VAL A 133 -18.17 -3.47 -26.25
N GLN A 134 -17.36 -3.47 -27.31
CA GLN A 134 -17.82 -3.16 -28.68
C GLN A 134 -18.51 -4.34 -29.39
N ASN A 135 -18.54 -5.53 -28.78
CA ASN A 135 -19.12 -6.72 -29.38
C ASN A 135 -20.66 -6.65 -29.44
N SER A 136 -21.24 -6.90 -30.61
CA SER A 136 -22.68 -6.86 -30.87
C SER A 136 -23.51 -7.77 -29.96
N ARG A 137 -22.94 -8.88 -29.47
CA ARG A 137 -23.62 -9.82 -28.54
C ARG A 137 -23.96 -9.21 -27.18
N ALA A 138 -23.33 -8.10 -26.80
CA ALA A 138 -23.55 -7.41 -25.53
C ALA A 138 -24.19 -6.01 -25.71
N ALA A 139 -24.75 -5.70 -26.88
CA ALA A 139 -25.29 -4.38 -27.20
C ALA A 139 -26.33 -3.90 -26.16
N SER A 140 -27.29 -4.76 -25.80
CA SER A 140 -28.32 -4.40 -24.80
C SER A 140 -27.74 -4.10 -23.40
N LEU A 141 -26.71 -4.83 -22.97
CA LEU A 141 -26.04 -4.56 -21.69
C LEU A 141 -25.24 -3.26 -21.76
N ARG A 142 -24.59 -3.00 -22.89
CA ARG A 142 -23.87 -1.75 -23.14
C ARG A 142 -24.81 -0.55 -23.07
N ASP A 143 -25.97 -0.63 -23.70
CA ASP A 143 -26.97 0.45 -23.69
C ASP A 143 -27.47 0.73 -22.26
N GLN A 144 -27.71 -0.32 -21.47
CA GLN A 144 -28.07 -0.17 -20.05
C GLN A 144 -26.95 0.46 -19.22
N MET A 145 -25.69 0.07 -19.46
CA MET A 145 -24.53 0.69 -18.81
C MET A 145 -24.39 2.17 -19.18
N ILE A 146 -24.65 2.55 -20.43
CA ILE A 146 -24.63 3.96 -20.88
C ILE A 146 -25.70 4.79 -20.15
N VAL A 147 -26.91 4.26 -19.99
CA VAL A 147 -28.00 4.94 -19.26
C VAL A 147 -27.61 5.18 -17.81
N ILE A 148 -27.09 4.16 -17.11
CA ILE A 148 -26.67 4.29 -15.71
C ILE A 148 -25.49 5.27 -15.58
N MET A 149 -24.53 5.19 -16.50
CA MET A 149 -23.37 6.09 -16.50
C MET A 149 -23.77 7.55 -16.72
N LYS A 150 -24.71 7.82 -17.64
CA LYS A 150 -25.24 9.17 -17.85
C LYS A 150 -25.89 9.73 -16.58
N ASP A 151 -26.63 8.88 -15.87
CA ASP A 151 -27.26 9.28 -14.62
C ASP A 151 -26.23 9.51 -13.50
N MET A 152 -25.21 8.66 -13.37
CA MET A 152 -24.10 8.86 -12.43
C MET A 152 -23.31 10.15 -12.71
N LYS A 153 -23.10 10.52 -13.98
CA LYS A 153 -22.51 11.81 -14.37
C LYS A 153 -23.36 12.99 -13.94
N SER A 154 -24.68 12.92 -14.18
CA SER A 154 -25.60 13.97 -13.71
C SER A 154 -25.56 14.13 -12.20
N LYS A 155 -25.45 13.02 -11.44
CA LYS A 155 -25.31 13.08 -9.98
C LYS A 155 -23.94 13.59 -9.51
N TYR A 156 -22.88 13.33 -10.27
CA TYR A 156 -21.55 13.89 -10.01
C TYR A 156 -21.56 15.41 -10.14
N ASP A 157 -22.17 15.94 -11.20
CA ASP A 157 -22.30 17.39 -11.42
C ASP A 157 -23.11 18.06 -10.30
N ASP A 158 -24.21 17.43 -9.87
CA ASP A 158 -25.05 17.90 -8.78
C ASP A 158 -24.33 17.88 -7.41
N LEU A 159 -23.58 16.82 -7.11
CA LEU A 159 -22.73 16.78 -5.91
C LEU A 159 -21.59 17.81 -5.96
N THR A 160 -21.04 18.08 -7.15
CA THR A 160 -20.02 19.12 -7.34
C THR A 160 -20.61 20.50 -7.07
N ALA A 161 -21.83 20.77 -7.54
CA ALA A 161 -22.54 22.01 -7.23
C ALA A 161 -22.81 22.15 -5.72
N LYS A 162 -23.20 21.06 -5.05
CA LYS A 162 -23.35 21.04 -3.58
C LYS A 162 -22.04 21.24 -2.84
N GLN A 163 -20.93 20.74 -3.37
CA GLN A 163 -19.63 20.99 -2.78
C GLN A 163 -19.31 22.48 -2.80
N ALA A 164 -19.55 23.15 -3.93
CA ALA A 164 -19.41 24.60 -4.03
C ALA A 164 -20.36 25.34 -3.05
N GLU A 165 -21.62 24.91 -2.94
CA GLU A 165 -22.60 25.48 -2.00
C GLU A 165 -22.15 25.34 -0.53
N SER A 166 -21.57 24.18 -0.17
CA SER A 166 -21.09 23.92 1.20
C SER A 166 -19.89 24.78 1.61
N VAL A 167 -19.17 25.35 0.64
CA VAL A 167 -18.08 26.30 0.91
C VAL A 167 -18.63 27.70 1.18
N THR A 168 -19.75 28.07 0.54
CA THR A 168 -20.35 29.41 0.69
C THR A 168 -21.37 29.51 1.81
N THR A 169 -21.96 28.38 2.21
CA THR A 169 -23.08 28.33 3.17
C THR A 169 -22.78 27.31 4.25
N THR A 170 -23.04 27.65 5.51
CA THR A 170 -22.93 26.70 6.62
C THR A 170 -23.94 25.57 6.43
N PRO A 171 -23.50 24.30 6.28
CA PRO A 171 -24.41 23.18 6.06
C PRO A 171 -25.35 22.96 7.25
N ASP A 172 -26.65 23.00 6.99
CA ASP A 172 -27.65 22.67 8.00
C ASP A 172 -28.02 21.17 7.96
N LYS A 173 -28.99 20.78 8.79
CA LYS A 173 -29.47 19.39 8.83
C LYS A 173 -30.12 18.98 7.51
N ALA A 174 -30.92 19.86 6.90
CA ALA A 174 -31.61 19.56 5.64
C ALA A 174 -30.62 19.32 4.50
N PHE A 175 -29.54 20.08 4.44
CA PHE A 175 -28.45 19.88 3.47
C PHE A 175 -27.76 18.53 3.65
N ASN A 176 -27.45 18.15 4.91
CA ASN A 176 -26.84 16.85 5.20
C ASN A 176 -27.78 15.68 4.86
N ASP A 177 -29.07 15.79 5.18
CA ASP A 177 -30.07 14.76 4.87
C ASP A 177 -30.23 14.57 3.34
N ASP A 178 -30.18 15.67 2.57
CA ASP A 178 -30.20 15.62 1.11
C ASP A 178 -28.92 15.00 0.52
N LEU A 179 -27.74 15.30 1.09
CA LEU A 179 -26.49 14.63 0.72
C LEU A 179 -26.54 13.11 0.97
N LEU A 180 -27.03 12.69 2.13
CA LEU A 180 -27.16 11.26 2.47
C LEU A 180 -28.09 10.54 1.50
N ARG A 181 -29.21 11.17 1.11
CA ARG A 181 -30.11 10.64 0.09
C ARG A 181 -29.38 10.43 -1.24
N LYS A 182 -28.61 11.42 -1.69
CA LYS A 182 -27.82 11.32 -2.93
C LYS A 182 -26.75 10.23 -2.85
N TYR A 183 -26.03 10.12 -1.74
CA TYR A 183 -25.04 9.06 -1.53
C TYR A 183 -25.67 7.67 -1.62
N ALA A 184 -26.84 7.48 -1.02
CA ALA A 184 -27.56 6.21 -1.06
C ALA A 184 -28.01 5.86 -2.50
N GLU A 185 -28.55 6.82 -3.24
CA GLU A 185 -28.96 6.62 -4.65
C GLU A 185 -27.77 6.27 -5.55
N ILE A 186 -26.65 6.97 -5.40
CA ILE A 186 -25.42 6.71 -6.18
C ILE A 186 -24.87 5.32 -5.86
N THR A 187 -24.83 4.95 -4.57
CA THR A 187 -24.36 3.63 -4.14
C THR A 187 -25.24 2.52 -4.71
N LYS A 188 -26.56 2.71 -4.74
CA LYS A 188 -27.50 1.76 -5.38
C LYS A 188 -27.17 1.59 -6.87
N GLN A 189 -26.90 2.67 -7.58
CA GLN A 189 -26.55 2.63 -9.01
C GLN A 189 -25.21 1.95 -9.27
N ASP A 190 -24.21 2.18 -8.42
CA ASP A 190 -22.92 1.52 -8.53
C ASP A 190 -23.01 0.00 -8.37
N VAL A 191 -23.85 -0.48 -7.44
CA VAL A 191 -24.12 -1.92 -7.29
C VAL A 191 -24.75 -2.49 -8.57
N VAL A 192 -25.74 -1.80 -9.14
CA VAL A 192 -26.39 -2.20 -10.39
C VAL A 192 -25.38 -2.20 -11.54
N LEU A 193 -24.55 -1.17 -11.66
CA LEU A 193 -23.51 -1.05 -12.68
C LEU A 193 -22.47 -2.18 -12.56
N GLY A 194 -22.02 -2.47 -11.33
CA GLY A 194 -21.10 -3.57 -11.03
C GLY A 194 -21.65 -4.92 -11.50
N ASN A 195 -22.95 -5.18 -11.32
CA ASN A 195 -23.61 -6.38 -11.80
C ASN A 195 -23.61 -6.47 -13.34
N TYR A 196 -23.88 -5.37 -14.05
CA TYR A 196 -23.82 -5.33 -15.51
C TYR A 196 -22.40 -5.57 -16.04
N VAL A 197 -21.40 -4.96 -15.43
CA VAL A 197 -19.98 -5.16 -15.75
C VAL A 197 -19.57 -6.64 -15.61
N ILE A 198 -20.02 -7.33 -14.55
CA ILE A 198 -19.74 -8.75 -14.34
C ILE A 198 -20.40 -9.61 -15.43
N ARG A 199 -21.66 -9.31 -15.80
CA ARG A 199 -22.37 -10.01 -16.88
C ARG A 199 -21.72 -9.79 -18.25
N ALA A 200 -21.31 -8.56 -18.57
CA ALA A 200 -20.61 -8.26 -19.82
C ALA A 200 -19.30 -9.07 -19.95
N ARG A 201 -18.57 -9.25 -18.84
CA ARG A 201 -17.33 -10.06 -18.79
C ARG A 201 -17.57 -11.55 -19.00
N SER A 202 -18.70 -12.11 -18.60
CA SER A 202 -18.99 -13.53 -18.82
C SER A 202 -19.31 -13.83 -20.29
N MET A 203 -19.94 -12.87 -20.99
CA MET A 203 -20.29 -13.01 -22.40
C MET A 203 -19.07 -12.99 -23.33
N THR A 204 -18.01 -12.25 -23.00
CA THR A 204 -16.78 -12.18 -23.82
C THR A 204 -15.93 -13.44 -23.77
N LYS A 205 -16.02 -14.26 -22.70
CA LYS A 205 -15.18 -15.46 -22.54
C LYS A 205 -15.62 -16.68 -23.36
N LYS A 206 -16.88 -16.78 -23.81
CA LYS A 206 -17.41 -17.99 -24.46
C LYS A 206 -17.04 -18.17 -25.94
N GLY A 207 -16.29 -17.25 -26.55
CA GLY A 207 -15.94 -17.33 -27.98
C GLY A 207 -14.67 -18.11 -28.35
N GLY A 208 -13.93 -18.65 -27.38
CA GLY A 208 -12.54 -19.10 -27.58
C GLY A 208 -12.27 -20.61 -27.62
N SER A 209 -13.25 -21.49 -27.39
CA SER A 209 -13.01 -22.95 -27.47
C SER A 209 -13.27 -23.44 -28.90
N SER A 210 -12.36 -23.15 -29.82
CA SER A 210 -12.26 -23.98 -31.03
C SER A 210 -11.76 -25.35 -30.61
N SER A 211 -12.53 -26.37 -30.96
CA SER A 211 -12.19 -27.78 -30.86
C SER A 211 -10.83 -28.04 -31.52
N LYS A 212 -9.79 -28.26 -30.71
CA LYS A 212 -8.49 -28.72 -31.19
C LYS A 212 -8.63 -30.18 -31.58
N ALA A 213 -8.65 -30.45 -32.88
CA ALA A 213 -8.43 -31.78 -33.43
C ALA A 213 -7.02 -32.29 -33.03
N PRO A 214 -6.85 -33.61 -32.81
CA PRO A 214 -5.58 -34.18 -32.36
C PRO A 214 -4.57 -34.18 -33.53
N SER A 215 -3.53 -33.33 -33.47
CA SER A 215 -2.44 -33.35 -34.45
C SER A 215 -1.31 -34.29 -34.01
N VAL A 216 -1.07 -35.28 -34.85
CA VAL A 216 -0.01 -36.29 -34.80
C VAL A 216 1.39 -35.67 -34.85
N ALA A 217 2.32 -36.34 -34.14
CA ALA A 217 3.71 -35.99 -33.96
C ALA A 217 4.53 -35.91 -35.26
N GLY A 218 5.53 -35.02 -35.29
CA GLY A 218 6.54 -34.94 -36.34
C GLY A 218 7.70 -34.00 -35.98
N ALA A 219 8.92 -34.55 -36.04
CA ALA A 219 10.23 -34.05 -35.60
C ALA A 219 10.70 -32.66 -36.11
N ALA A 220 11.58 -31.99 -35.34
CA ALA A 220 13.02 -31.81 -35.65
C ALA A 220 13.68 -30.74 -34.75
N LYS A 221 14.74 -31.15 -34.04
CA LYS A 221 15.61 -30.30 -33.19
C LYS A 221 16.56 -29.45 -34.07
N GLY A 222 16.44 -28.13 -34.00
CA GLY A 222 17.48 -27.18 -34.45
C GLY A 222 18.19 -26.55 -33.26
N LYS A 223 19.53 -26.71 -33.18
CA LYS A 223 20.39 -26.09 -32.15
C LYS A 223 20.44 -24.56 -32.32
N PRO A 224 20.37 -23.75 -31.24
CA PRO A 224 20.63 -22.32 -31.33
C PRO A 224 22.15 -22.03 -31.32
N LYS A 225 22.58 -21.11 -32.18
CA LYS A 225 23.94 -20.55 -32.21
C LYS A 225 24.12 -19.55 -31.06
N ASP A 226 25.14 -19.76 -30.26
CA ASP A 226 25.60 -18.81 -29.24
C ASP A 226 26.12 -17.52 -29.88
N LYS A 227 25.42 -16.41 -29.63
CA LYS A 227 25.93 -15.05 -29.86
C LYS A 227 26.62 -14.58 -28.59
N LYS A 228 27.95 -14.56 -28.63
CA LYS A 228 28.84 -14.00 -27.61
C LYS A 228 28.66 -12.48 -27.56
N ILE A 229 27.92 -11.99 -26.56
CA ILE A 229 27.79 -10.55 -26.27
C ILE A 229 29.04 -10.14 -25.48
N LYS A 230 29.80 -9.16 -26.01
CA LYS A 230 30.92 -8.54 -25.30
C LYS A 230 30.37 -7.82 -24.06
N LYS A 231 30.93 -8.16 -22.91
CA LYS A 231 30.67 -7.53 -21.61
C LYS A 231 31.47 -6.22 -21.58
N GLU A 232 30.81 -5.09 -21.81
CA GLU A 232 31.39 -3.78 -21.54
C GLU A 232 31.47 -3.59 -20.02
N GLU A 233 32.62 -3.09 -19.56
CA GLU A 233 32.88 -2.84 -18.13
C GLU A 233 31.93 -1.75 -17.62
N GLY A 234 31.28 -2.05 -16.49
CA GLY A 234 30.17 -1.29 -15.97
C GLY A 234 30.57 0.13 -15.58
N GLN A 235 30.04 1.11 -16.30
CA GLN A 235 29.99 2.50 -15.87
C GLN A 235 29.04 2.59 -14.66
N THR A 236 29.58 2.91 -13.49
CA THR A 236 28.79 3.14 -12.26
C THR A 236 27.97 4.42 -12.41
N TRP A 237 26.66 4.27 -12.49
CA TRP A 237 25.72 5.38 -12.63
C TRP A 237 25.38 5.97 -11.26
N ASP A 238 25.68 7.26 -11.08
CA ASP A 238 25.37 8.03 -9.87
C ASP A 238 23.89 8.45 -9.89
N LEU A 239 23.03 7.58 -9.33
CA LEU A 239 21.57 7.69 -9.34
C LEU A 239 21.03 9.00 -8.72
N PHE A 240 21.85 9.71 -7.92
CA PHE A 240 21.45 10.92 -7.20
C PHE A 240 21.87 12.24 -7.85
N ARG A 241 22.55 12.21 -9.01
CA ARG A 241 23.02 13.44 -9.67
C ARG A 241 21.92 14.19 -10.44
N PHE A 242 20.77 13.57 -10.68
CA PHE A 242 19.68 14.16 -11.48
C PHE A 242 18.68 15.02 -10.69
N ALA A 243 18.74 15.03 -9.35
CA ALA A 243 17.75 15.73 -8.53
C ALA A 243 18.12 17.17 -8.12
N ALA A 244 19.30 17.68 -8.50
CA ALA A 244 19.82 18.92 -7.88
C ALA A 244 20.02 20.14 -8.81
N ASP A 245 20.11 19.98 -10.14
CA ASP A 245 20.56 21.09 -11.02
C ASP A 245 19.67 21.32 -12.28
N GLY A 246 18.35 21.15 -12.16
CA GLY A 246 17.41 21.50 -13.24
C GLY A 246 17.02 22.98 -13.22
N PRO A 247 17.01 23.71 -14.35
CA PRO A 247 16.46 25.07 -14.40
C PRO A 247 14.96 25.06 -14.07
N SER A 248 14.59 25.73 -12.99
CA SER A 248 13.21 25.90 -12.54
C SER A 248 12.41 26.68 -13.59
N GLY A 249 11.58 26.00 -14.40
CA GLY A 249 10.80 26.71 -15.41
C GLY A 249 9.78 25.93 -16.25
N SER A 250 9.59 24.62 -16.06
CA SER A 250 8.54 23.89 -16.79
C SER A 250 7.44 23.37 -15.86
N GLU A 251 6.31 24.05 -15.90
CA GLU A 251 5.03 23.79 -15.18
C GLU A 251 4.34 22.47 -15.58
N PHE A 252 5.06 21.52 -16.22
CA PHE A 252 4.51 20.32 -16.85
C PHE A 252 5.07 18.99 -16.30
N ASP A 253 5.95 19.01 -15.30
CA ASP A 253 6.59 17.81 -14.73
C ASP A 253 6.05 17.37 -13.35
N ASP A 254 5.24 18.20 -12.69
CA ASP A 254 4.76 17.91 -11.32
C ASP A 254 3.73 16.76 -11.28
N ASP A 255 2.84 16.65 -12.28
CA ASP A 255 1.84 15.58 -12.35
C ASP A 255 2.48 14.17 -12.42
N LEU A 256 3.61 14.04 -13.12
CA LEU A 256 4.29 12.75 -13.27
C LEU A 256 5.08 12.38 -12.01
N ALA A 257 5.67 13.37 -11.33
CA ALA A 257 6.37 13.19 -10.07
C ALA A 257 5.38 12.84 -8.95
N ASP A 258 4.25 13.54 -8.85
CA ASP A 258 3.17 13.27 -7.90
C ASP A 258 2.53 11.90 -8.16
N GLU A 259 2.38 11.51 -9.43
CA GLU A 259 1.95 10.17 -9.80
C GLU A 259 2.95 9.09 -9.37
N LEU A 260 4.26 9.37 -9.42
CA LEU A 260 5.32 8.46 -8.98
C LEU A 260 5.36 8.30 -7.45
N PHE A 261 5.25 9.39 -6.69
CA PHE A 261 5.32 9.37 -5.23
C PHE A 261 4.11 8.67 -4.58
N THR A 262 2.90 8.91 -5.08
CA THR A 262 1.66 8.34 -4.51
C THR A 262 1.53 6.81 -4.73
N GLY A 263 2.36 6.20 -5.59
CA GLY A 263 2.22 4.79 -5.99
C GLY A 263 3.06 3.77 -5.24
N PHE A 264 4.04 4.21 -4.46
CA PHE A 264 4.98 3.30 -3.81
C PHE A 264 4.38 2.47 -2.66
N GLU A 265 3.23 2.88 -2.11
CA GLU A 265 2.56 2.19 -1.00
C GLU A 265 1.95 0.82 -1.36
N GLN A 266 1.78 0.49 -2.65
CA GLN A 266 1.15 -0.76 -3.08
C GLN A 266 2.10 -1.60 -3.95
N GLY A 267 3.07 -2.28 -3.33
CA GLY A 267 4.25 -2.88 -3.97
C GLY A 267 4.07 -3.63 -5.32
N ALA A 268 2.98 -4.38 -5.55
CA ALA A 268 2.74 -5.05 -6.84
C ALA A 268 2.15 -4.12 -7.93
N GLU A 269 1.35 -3.13 -7.53
CA GLU A 269 0.90 -2.04 -8.40
C GLU A 269 2.09 -1.18 -8.79
N SER A 270 3.05 -0.96 -7.88
CA SER A 270 4.23 -0.12 -8.12
C SER A 270 5.04 -0.57 -9.34
N ALA A 271 5.37 -1.86 -9.47
CA ALA A 271 6.18 -2.34 -10.61
C ALA A 271 5.42 -2.24 -11.94
N ARG A 272 4.09 -2.47 -11.92
CA ARG A 272 3.26 -2.28 -13.12
C ARG A 272 3.19 -0.81 -13.50
N ARG A 273 3.00 0.06 -12.52
CA ARG A 273 2.95 1.51 -12.70
C ARG A 273 4.27 2.04 -13.23
N VAL A 274 5.39 1.73 -12.59
CA VAL A 274 6.74 2.12 -13.02
C VAL A 274 6.99 1.70 -14.47
N THR A 275 6.71 0.44 -14.83
CA THR A 275 6.92 -0.03 -16.21
C THR A 275 5.94 0.58 -17.22
N ARG A 276 4.71 0.92 -16.80
CA ARG A 276 3.72 1.65 -17.61
C ARG A 276 4.16 3.09 -17.86
N LEU A 277 4.51 3.83 -16.80
CA LEU A 277 4.97 5.21 -16.88
C LEU A 277 6.25 5.31 -17.70
N ALA A 278 7.21 4.40 -17.48
CA ALA A 278 8.41 4.32 -18.31
C ALA A 278 8.08 4.05 -19.79
N SER A 279 7.07 3.23 -20.08
CA SER A 279 6.62 3.00 -21.46
C SER A 279 6.01 4.25 -22.10
N VAL A 280 5.18 5.00 -21.35
CA VAL A 280 4.59 6.26 -21.81
C VAL A 280 5.68 7.30 -22.06
N ALA A 281 6.58 7.52 -21.09
CA ALA A 281 7.69 8.45 -21.20
C ALA A 281 8.63 8.09 -22.37
N ASN A 282 9.02 6.82 -22.50
CA ASN A 282 9.86 6.35 -23.61
C ASN A 282 9.20 6.58 -24.98
N ASN A 283 7.89 6.33 -25.10
CA ASN A 283 7.16 6.59 -26.34
C ASN A 283 7.06 8.10 -26.66
N LYS A 284 6.90 8.95 -25.65
CA LYS A 284 6.90 10.41 -25.80
C LYS A 284 8.26 10.91 -26.28
N LEU A 285 9.36 10.50 -25.63
CA LEU A 285 10.72 10.87 -26.03
C LEU A 285 11.05 10.42 -27.46
N LYS A 286 10.67 9.18 -27.83
CA LYS A 286 10.86 8.68 -29.20
C LYS A 286 10.17 9.52 -30.28
N LYS A 287 8.98 10.08 -29.99
CA LYS A 287 8.29 11.00 -30.92
C LYS A 287 9.09 12.29 -31.16
N HIS A 288 9.88 12.72 -30.19
CA HIS A 288 10.77 13.88 -30.29
C HIS A 288 12.19 13.51 -30.79
N GLY A 289 12.42 12.26 -31.20
CA GLY A 289 13.76 11.80 -31.62
C GLY A 289 14.76 11.64 -30.47
N LEU A 290 14.30 11.71 -29.21
CA LEU A 290 15.11 11.50 -28.02
C LEU A 290 15.04 10.04 -27.58
N LEU A 291 16.20 9.47 -27.22
CA LEU A 291 16.28 8.09 -26.74
C LEU A 291 16.97 8.05 -25.37
N ASP A 292 16.21 7.72 -24.34
CA ASP A 292 16.72 7.43 -23.01
C ASP A 292 16.91 5.90 -22.86
N PRO A 293 18.16 5.41 -22.68
CA PRO A 293 18.44 3.98 -22.56
C PRO A 293 17.78 3.34 -21.35
N VAL A 294 17.70 4.04 -20.21
CA VAL A 294 17.18 3.52 -18.95
C VAL A 294 15.65 3.42 -19.03
N LEU A 295 14.98 4.47 -19.50
CA LEU A 295 13.54 4.45 -19.73
C LEU A 295 13.16 3.39 -20.76
N SER A 296 13.97 3.19 -21.80
CA SER A 296 13.72 2.13 -22.78
C SER A 296 13.83 0.73 -22.18
N LEU A 297 14.80 0.50 -21.28
CA LEU A 297 14.91 -0.76 -20.54
C LEU A 297 13.74 -1.00 -19.59
N LEU A 298 13.35 0.02 -18.82
CA LEU A 298 12.20 -0.02 -17.90
C LEU A 298 10.88 -0.26 -18.65
N ALA A 299 10.68 0.44 -19.78
CA ALA A 299 9.55 0.21 -20.67
C ALA A 299 9.51 -1.24 -21.21
N GLY A 300 10.68 -1.78 -21.56
CA GLY A 300 10.83 -3.18 -22.00
C GLY A 300 10.34 -4.19 -20.97
N CYS A 301 10.54 -3.94 -19.67
CA CYS A 301 10.01 -4.79 -18.60
C CYS A 301 8.47 -4.88 -18.62
N GLY A 302 7.81 -3.82 -19.09
CA GLY A 302 6.36 -3.66 -19.18
C GLY A 302 5.69 -4.46 -20.30
N GLN A 303 6.42 -4.87 -21.35
CA GLN A 303 5.87 -5.51 -22.55
C GLN A 303 5.08 -6.79 -22.25
N ASN A 304 5.52 -7.57 -21.26
CA ASN A 304 4.79 -8.73 -20.78
C ASN A 304 4.00 -8.38 -19.51
N LYS A 305 2.74 -7.96 -19.67
CA LYS A 305 1.82 -7.58 -18.57
C LYS A 305 1.73 -8.60 -17.43
N LYS A 306 1.94 -9.90 -17.70
CA LYS A 306 1.90 -10.97 -16.69
C LYS A 306 3.15 -11.04 -15.82
N ASN A 307 4.29 -10.56 -16.31
CA ASN A 307 5.62 -10.76 -15.72
C ASN A 307 6.37 -9.46 -15.42
N GLN A 308 5.69 -8.31 -15.39
CA GLN A 308 6.33 -6.99 -15.24
C GLN A 308 7.24 -6.90 -14.01
N CYS A 309 6.74 -7.29 -12.83
CA CYS A 309 7.54 -7.34 -11.60
C CYS A 309 8.77 -8.25 -11.73
N ARG A 310 8.61 -9.48 -12.24
CA ARG A 310 9.75 -10.41 -12.45
C ARG A 310 10.78 -9.82 -13.41
N ASN A 311 10.34 -9.17 -14.48
CA ASN A 311 11.22 -8.56 -15.46
C ASN A 311 11.95 -7.36 -14.87
N LEU A 312 11.26 -6.52 -14.09
CA LEU A 312 11.83 -5.38 -13.39
C LEU A 312 12.90 -5.84 -12.39
N HIS A 313 12.63 -6.84 -11.54
CA HIS A 313 13.62 -7.41 -10.63
C HIS A 313 14.85 -7.94 -11.39
N LYS A 314 14.63 -8.69 -12.48
CA LYS A 314 15.75 -9.17 -13.32
C LYS A 314 16.57 -8.01 -13.90
N LEU A 315 15.92 -6.92 -14.31
CA LEU A 315 16.60 -5.73 -14.80
C LEU A 315 17.44 -5.08 -13.68
N VAL A 316 16.86 -4.88 -12.50
CA VAL A 316 17.56 -4.33 -11.31
C VAL A 316 18.83 -5.15 -11.01
N HIS A 317 18.72 -6.47 -10.94
CA HIS A 317 19.89 -7.36 -10.74
C HIS A 317 20.88 -7.27 -11.89
N LYS A 318 20.41 -7.31 -13.15
CA LYS A 318 21.28 -7.27 -14.33
C LYS A 318 22.07 -5.96 -14.41
N GLN A 319 21.48 -4.85 -13.98
CA GLN A 319 22.11 -3.53 -13.99
C GLN A 319 22.95 -3.26 -12.74
N GLY A 320 22.97 -4.16 -11.76
CA GLY A 320 23.70 -3.95 -10.52
C GLY A 320 23.09 -2.88 -9.61
N TYR A 321 21.79 -2.59 -9.75
CA TYR A 321 21.06 -1.66 -8.85
C TYR A 321 20.66 -2.31 -7.52
N THR A 322 21.21 -3.49 -7.22
CA THR A 322 21.05 -4.13 -5.92
C THR A 322 22.09 -3.60 -4.95
N ILE A 323 21.66 -3.36 -3.73
CA ILE A 323 22.53 -2.94 -2.65
C ILE A 323 23.09 -4.20 -1.96
N PRO A 324 24.42 -4.39 -1.85
CA PRO A 324 25.03 -5.59 -1.27
C PRO A 324 25.06 -5.53 0.26
N ILE A 325 23.90 -5.35 0.89
CA ILE A 325 23.78 -5.39 2.35
C ILE A 325 23.78 -6.86 2.81
N LYS A 326 24.52 -7.13 3.87
CA LYS A 326 24.58 -8.46 4.48
C LYS A 326 23.20 -8.83 5.03
N ILE A 327 22.72 -10.01 4.65
CA ILE A 327 21.52 -10.61 5.24
C ILE A 327 22.01 -11.61 6.28
N ASP A 328 21.66 -11.37 7.53
CA ASP A 328 21.98 -12.28 8.64
C ASP A 328 20.80 -13.23 8.92
N SER A 329 20.95 -14.11 9.90
CA SER A 329 19.90 -15.05 10.30
C SER A 329 19.76 -15.17 11.80
N VAL A 330 18.51 -15.19 12.28
CA VAL A 330 18.16 -15.40 13.69
C VAL A 330 17.46 -16.74 13.83
N GLU A 331 17.93 -17.58 14.75
CA GLU A 331 17.30 -18.87 15.06
C GLU A 331 15.89 -18.68 15.62
N THR A 332 14.89 -18.76 14.74
CA THR A 332 13.52 -18.33 15.02
C THR A 332 12.58 -19.53 14.98
N PRO A 333 11.72 -19.72 16.00
CA PRO A 333 10.70 -20.75 15.97
C PRO A 333 9.62 -20.38 14.94
N VAL A 334 9.44 -21.24 13.94
CA VAL A 334 8.42 -21.09 12.89
C VAL A 334 7.56 -22.34 12.77
N ARG A 335 6.34 -22.14 12.28
CA ARG A 335 5.42 -23.22 11.94
C ARG A 335 5.72 -23.73 10.53
N VAL A 336 6.16 -24.98 10.42
CA VAL A 336 6.40 -25.64 9.14
C VAL A 336 5.10 -26.30 8.66
N LEU A 337 4.60 -25.87 7.50
CA LEU A 337 3.33 -26.33 6.93
C LEU A 337 3.45 -27.52 5.97
N SER A 338 4.65 -28.05 5.75
CA SER A 338 4.83 -29.24 4.92
C SER A 338 4.46 -30.49 5.73
N GLY A 339 3.30 -31.09 5.42
CA GLY A 339 2.79 -32.28 6.10
C GLY A 339 2.00 -31.95 7.38
N LYS A 340 2.22 -32.71 8.45
CA LYS A 340 1.63 -32.41 9.77
C LYS A 340 2.28 -31.13 10.32
N PRO A 341 1.50 -30.07 10.62
CA PRO A 341 2.05 -28.83 11.14
C PRO A 341 2.92 -29.09 12.37
N ARG A 342 4.15 -28.58 12.34
CA ARG A 342 5.12 -28.72 13.44
C ARG A 342 5.88 -27.42 13.63
N VAL A 343 6.38 -27.22 14.85
CA VAL A 343 7.30 -26.13 15.15
C VAL A 343 8.72 -26.57 14.83
N ALA A 344 9.47 -25.76 14.10
CA ALA A 344 10.90 -25.93 13.89
C ALA A 344 11.60 -24.60 14.15
N VAL A 345 12.80 -24.65 14.73
CA VAL A 345 13.68 -23.49 14.78
C VAL A 345 14.44 -23.45 13.45
N VAL A 346 14.43 -22.30 12.79
CA VAL A 346 15.11 -22.10 11.50
C VAL A 346 15.93 -20.81 11.53
N PRO A 347 17.05 -20.74 10.79
CA PRO A 347 17.79 -19.50 10.60
C PRO A 347 16.98 -18.53 9.74
N TYR A 348 16.17 -17.68 10.37
CA TYR A 348 15.24 -16.79 9.69
C TYR A 348 15.96 -15.50 9.25
N PRO A 349 15.81 -15.08 7.99
CA PRO A 349 16.58 -13.96 7.45
C PRO A 349 16.18 -12.62 8.09
N VAL A 350 17.18 -11.84 8.45
CA VAL A 350 17.05 -10.48 8.98
C VAL A 350 18.09 -9.55 8.35
N ILE A 351 17.82 -8.25 8.37
CA ILE A 351 18.80 -7.22 8.01
C ILE A 351 18.84 -6.22 9.16
N HIS A 352 19.92 -6.28 9.94
CA HIS A 352 20.14 -5.41 11.09
C HIS A 352 20.25 -3.93 10.69
N LEU A 353 19.89 -3.02 11.61
CA LEU A 353 20.02 -1.59 11.35
C LEU A 353 21.51 -1.22 11.23
N SER A 354 22.38 -1.90 11.97
CA SER A 354 23.84 -1.72 11.88
C SER A 354 24.37 -2.00 10.48
N GLU A 355 23.88 -3.06 9.83
CA GLU A 355 24.26 -3.42 8.46
C GLU A 355 23.73 -2.40 7.45
N TRP A 356 22.48 -1.94 7.61
CA TRP A 356 21.93 -0.85 6.77
C TRP A 356 22.73 0.44 6.92
N ALA A 357 22.92 0.89 8.15
CA ALA A 357 23.53 2.17 8.43
C ALA A 357 25.03 2.16 8.14
N GLY A 358 25.72 1.07 8.45
CA GLY A 358 27.11 0.83 8.04
C GLY A 358 27.25 0.90 6.53
N TYR A 359 26.39 0.23 5.75
CA TYR A 359 26.44 0.33 4.30
C TYR A 359 26.17 1.76 3.80
N LEU A 360 25.10 2.40 4.26
CA LEU A 360 24.66 3.71 3.77
C LEU A 360 25.66 4.83 4.09
N LEU A 361 26.25 4.82 5.30
CA LEU A 361 27.25 5.83 5.70
C LEU A 361 28.60 5.65 5.02
N ASN A 362 28.99 4.40 4.70
CA ASN A 362 30.24 4.12 4.01
C ASN A 362 30.14 4.21 2.47
N SER A 363 28.91 4.30 1.93
CA SER A 363 28.67 4.35 0.49
C SER A 363 28.43 5.78 0.02
N LYS A 364 29.33 6.29 -0.83
CA LYS A 364 29.26 7.66 -1.36
C LYS A 364 27.90 7.95 -2.02
N GLY A 365 27.26 9.03 -1.59
CA GLY A 365 25.96 9.51 -2.05
C GLY A 365 24.78 8.94 -1.27
N TYR A 366 24.93 7.75 -0.66
CA TYR A 366 23.85 7.08 0.06
C TYR A 366 23.69 7.57 1.50
N GLU A 367 24.72 8.20 2.06
CA GLU A 367 24.69 8.76 3.42
C GLU A 367 23.54 9.76 3.60
N LYS A 368 23.17 10.45 2.51
CA LYS A 368 22.07 11.41 2.48
C LYS A 368 20.73 10.83 2.94
N ALA A 369 20.51 9.52 2.72
CA ALA A 369 19.29 8.86 3.16
C ALA A 369 19.15 8.88 4.69
N LEU A 370 20.27 8.86 5.42
CA LEU A 370 20.31 8.90 6.87
C LEU A 370 20.57 10.30 7.42
N LEU A 371 21.27 11.15 6.67
CA LEU A 371 21.67 12.48 7.10
C LEU A 371 20.71 13.60 6.63
N ALA A 372 19.42 13.26 6.51
CA ALA A 372 18.35 14.18 6.11
C ALA A 372 18.67 14.98 4.82
N GLY A 373 19.21 14.29 3.81
CA GLY A 373 19.58 14.87 2.51
C GLY A 373 20.98 15.49 2.43
N ASN A 374 21.67 15.63 3.56
CA ASN A 374 23.01 16.22 3.62
C ASN A 374 24.11 15.18 3.37
N ARG A 375 25.28 15.62 2.89
CA ARG A 375 26.45 14.74 2.78
C ARG A 375 27.09 14.57 4.15
N LEU A 376 27.88 13.50 4.29
CA LEU A 376 28.62 13.25 5.54
C LEU A 376 29.58 14.41 5.86
N ALA A 377 30.21 14.99 4.83
CA ALA A 377 31.10 16.14 4.94
C ALA A 377 30.40 17.43 5.39
N ASP A 378 29.07 17.53 5.24
CA ASP A 378 28.29 18.70 5.64
C ASP A 378 27.90 18.61 7.12
N GLU A 379 28.88 18.32 7.99
CA GLU A 379 28.71 18.01 9.41
C GLU A 379 27.75 18.96 10.13
N LYS A 380 28.00 20.26 9.95
CA LYS A 380 27.23 21.33 10.59
C LYS A 380 25.74 21.26 10.24
N ASN A 381 25.37 20.87 9.02
CA ASN A 381 23.99 20.93 8.54
C ASN A 381 23.16 19.76 9.07
N TRP A 382 23.68 18.52 8.98
CA TRP A 382 22.93 17.37 9.50
C TRP A 382 22.92 17.36 11.04
N ARG A 383 24.01 17.77 11.71
CA ARG A 383 24.01 17.94 13.17
C ARG A 383 22.98 18.96 13.63
N HIS A 384 22.88 20.10 12.94
CA HIS A 384 21.87 21.11 13.22
C HIS A 384 20.45 20.55 13.04
N THR A 385 20.24 19.72 12.01
CA THR A 385 18.96 19.07 11.73
C THR A 385 18.57 18.12 12.86
N PHE A 386 19.48 17.25 13.30
CA PHE A 386 19.24 16.31 14.40
C PHE A 386 19.04 17.02 15.73
N SER A 387 19.88 18.00 16.06
CA SER A 387 19.71 18.83 17.27
C SER A 387 18.33 19.51 17.30
N SER A 388 17.90 20.06 16.15
CA SER A 388 16.58 20.69 16.02
C SER A 388 15.43 19.69 16.12
N PHE A 389 15.61 18.46 15.63
CA PHE A 389 14.66 17.38 15.82
C PHE A 389 14.53 17.04 17.31
N TRP A 390 15.62 16.68 17.98
CA TRP A 390 15.60 16.24 19.38
C TRP A 390 15.15 17.34 20.34
N LYS A 391 15.50 18.61 20.08
CA LYS A 391 15.00 19.76 20.85
C LYS A 391 13.48 19.90 20.76
N ARG A 392 12.89 19.64 19.58
CA ARG A 392 11.42 19.65 19.40
C ARG A 392 10.78 18.42 20.02
N TYR A 393 11.37 17.25 19.80
CA TYR A 393 10.86 15.98 20.31
C TYR A 393 10.88 15.92 21.85
N ARG A 394 11.88 16.53 22.51
CA ARG A 394 11.91 16.70 23.98
C ARG A 394 10.70 17.44 24.54
N LYS A 395 10.10 18.35 23.78
CA LYS A 395 8.86 19.04 24.21
C LYS A 395 7.66 18.11 24.21
N VAL A 396 7.64 17.14 23.29
CA VAL A 396 6.57 16.14 23.16
C VAL A 396 6.73 15.05 24.21
N ARG A 397 7.97 14.58 24.46
CA ARG A 397 8.24 13.49 25.40
C ARG A 397 9.42 13.81 26.34
N PRO A 398 9.26 14.72 27.30
CA PRO A 398 10.37 15.21 28.13
C PRO A 398 11.00 14.16 29.05
N HIS A 399 10.29 13.07 29.33
CA HIS A 399 10.69 12.02 30.28
C HIS A 399 11.47 10.85 29.64
N LEU A 400 11.90 10.96 28.38
CA LEU A 400 12.78 9.94 27.81
C LEU A 400 14.14 9.95 28.52
N GLU A 401 14.61 8.78 28.95
CA GLU A 401 15.91 8.59 29.61
C GLU A 401 17.07 9.14 28.77
N LEU A 402 16.95 9.07 27.44
CA LEU A 402 17.87 9.67 26.47
C LEU A 402 18.18 11.16 26.77
N PHE A 403 17.24 11.92 27.32
CA PHE A 403 17.43 13.35 27.62
C PHE A 403 18.11 13.63 28.96
N SER A 404 18.24 12.60 29.80
CA SER A 404 18.95 12.65 31.08
C SER A 404 20.38 12.13 30.96
N ASP A 405 20.70 11.39 29.89
CA ASP A 405 22.05 10.90 29.61
C ASP A 405 22.93 12.05 29.08
N SER A 406 23.87 12.52 29.91
CA SER A 406 24.80 13.59 29.54
C SER A 406 25.90 13.14 28.58
N ASP A 407 26.11 11.84 28.44
CA ASP A 407 27.19 11.28 27.62
C ASP A 407 26.78 11.16 26.15
N ILE A 408 25.53 11.49 25.82
CA ILE A 408 24.98 11.38 24.47
C ILE A 408 24.89 12.75 23.81
N ASP A 409 25.67 12.92 22.73
CA ASP A 409 25.50 14.05 21.83
C ASP A 409 24.30 13.82 20.90
N LEU A 410 23.16 14.39 21.26
CA LEU A 410 21.93 14.33 20.45
C LEU A 410 22.09 14.93 19.05
N SER A 411 23.10 15.78 18.80
CA SER A 411 23.38 16.27 17.45
C SER A 411 23.97 15.18 16.54
N MET A 412 24.47 14.08 17.10
CA MET A 412 24.94 12.88 16.37
C MET A 412 23.94 11.72 16.38
N CYS A 413 22.82 11.85 17.08
CA CYS A 413 21.83 10.80 17.19
C CYS A 413 20.85 10.84 16.01
N ILE A 414 20.89 9.80 15.16
CA ILE A 414 19.96 9.67 14.03
C ILE A 414 18.58 9.21 14.55
N PRO A 415 17.48 9.95 14.29
CA PRO A 415 16.17 9.57 14.79
C PRO A 415 15.53 8.46 13.94
N TYR A 416 15.26 7.32 14.58
CA TYR A 416 14.52 6.20 13.99
C TYR A 416 13.29 5.83 14.81
N GLY A 417 12.20 5.53 14.09
CA GLY A 417 11.07 4.78 14.61
C GLY A 417 11.18 3.31 14.24
N LEU A 418 10.64 2.44 15.08
CA LEU A 418 10.34 1.06 14.68
C LEU A 418 8.94 1.02 14.09
N HIS A 419 8.78 0.29 13.00
CA HIS A 419 7.51 0.17 12.31
C HIS A 419 7.24 -1.29 11.98
N GLY A 420 6.16 -1.82 12.56
CA GLY A 420 5.53 -3.07 12.16
C GLY A 420 4.32 -2.79 11.29
N ASP A 421 4.23 -3.43 10.13
CA ASP A 421 3.11 -3.27 9.19
C ASP A 421 2.50 -4.62 8.81
N GLU A 422 1.18 -4.73 8.92
CA GLU A 422 0.43 -5.90 8.50
C GLU A 422 0.01 -5.78 7.04
N GLY A 423 0.70 -6.54 6.19
CA GLY A 423 0.48 -6.52 4.76
C GLY A 423 -0.16 -7.78 4.22
N ARG A 424 -0.30 -7.81 2.89
CA ARG A 424 -0.60 -9.02 2.14
C ARG A 424 0.45 -9.23 1.05
N GLY A 425 1.06 -10.42 1.03
CA GLY A 425 1.98 -10.81 -0.03
C GLY A 425 1.29 -11.06 -1.37
N LYS A 426 2.06 -11.40 -2.41
CA LYS A 426 1.59 -11.65 -3.78
C LYS A 426 0.47 -12.70 -3.91
N LEU A 427 0.35 -13.60 -2.93
CA LEU A 427 -0.68 -14.64 -2.86
C LEU A 427 -1.85 -14.27 -1.92
N LYS A 428 -2.00 -12.98 -1.58
CA LYS A 428 -2.95 -12.44 -0.59
C LYS A 428 -2.77 -13.00 0.83
N ARG A 429 -1.65 -13.68 1.06
CA ARG A 429 -1.27 -14.25 2.36
C ARG A 429 -0.88 -13.12 3.30
N PRO A 430 -1.37 -13.11 4.54
CA PRO A 430 -1.00 -12.07 5.49
C PRO A 430 0.50 -12.15 5.79
N ILE A 431 1.15 -11.01 5.92
CA ILE A 431 2.56 -10.87 6.29
C ILE A 431 2.69 -9.78 7.35
N MET A 432 3.69 -9.90 8.23
CA MET A 432 4.21 -8.80 9.03
C MET A 432 5.53 -8.35 8.43
N CYS A 433 5.62 -7.05 8.17
CA CYS A 433 6.85 -6.39 7.77
C CYS A 433 7.38 -5.62 8.99
N LEU A 434 8.58 -5.98 9.45
CA LEU A 434 9.31 -5.23 10.46
C LEU A 434 10.33 -4.35 9.76
N SER A 435 10.37 -3.07 10.10
CA SER A 435 11.26 -2.10 9.47
C SER A 435 11.65 -0.96 10.41
N PHE A 436 12.78 -0.32 10.11
CA PHE A 436 13.22 0.92 10.72
C PHE A 436 12.74 2.07 9.84
N GLN A 437 12.00 3.02 10.40
CA GLN A 437 11.53 4.20 9.70
C GLN A 437 12.33 5.41 10.14
N HIS A 438 13.16 5.93 9.24
CA HIS A 438 13.84 7.20 9.46
C HIS A 438 12.81 8.34 9.38
N SER A 439 12.90 9.34 10.27
CA SER A 439 11.90 10.42 10.35
C SER A 439 11.78 11.28 9.09
N PHE A 440 12.72 11.20 8.16
CA PHE A 440 12.78 12.11 7.02
C PHE A 440 12.38 11.49 5.68
N THR A 441 12.69 10.22 5.39
CA THR A 441 12.65 9.79 3.97
C THR A 441 12.63 8.28 3.68
N THR A 442 13.01 7.38 4.60
CA THR A 442 13.31 5.98 4.19
C THR A 442 12.87 4.95 5.24
N ARG A 443 12.31 3.84 4.74
CA ARG A 443 12.09 2.62 5.51
C ARG A 443 13.17 1.60 5.16
N LEU A 444 13.86 1.10 6.18
CA LEU A 444 14.90 0.09 6.07
C LEU A 444 14.32 -1.23 6.56
N LEU A 445 14.26 -2.23 5.68
CA LEU A 445 13.63 -3.51 6.00
C LEU A 445 14.46 -4.26 7.04
N TYR A 446 13.84 -4.73 8.13
CA TYR A 446 14.45 -5.69 9.04
C TYR A 446 14.10 -7.12 8.66
N SER A 447 12.80 -7.45 8.62
CA SER A 447 12.34 -8.80 8.27
C SER A 447 10.91 -8.81 7.74
N VAL A 448 10.55 -9.84 6.97
CA VAL A 448 9.18 -10.09 6.49
C VAL A 448 8.77 -11.49 6.88
N ILE A 449 7.63 -11.65 7.56
CA ILE A 449 7.19 -12.94 8.10
C ILE A 449 5.74 -13.22 7.67
N PRO A 450 5.49 -14.30 6.93
CA PRO A 450 4.12 -14.76 6.70
C PRO A 450 3.44 -15.18 7.99
N SER A 451 2.18 -14.76 8.20
CA SER A 451 1.42 -15.09 9.42
C SER A 451 1.26 -16.60 9.64
N GLU A 452 1.26 -17.35 8.54
CA GLU A 452 1.23 -18.81 8.48
C GLU A 452 2.40 -19.48 9.21
N LEU A 453 3.53 -18.76 9.36
CA LEU A 453 4.72 -19.25 10.02
C LEU A 453 4.73 -18.96 11.53
N TYR A 454 3.73 -18.25 12.08
CA TYR A 454 3.75 -17.87 13.49
C TYR A 454 3.56 -19.05 14.44
N VAL A 455 4.35 -19.02 15.51
CA VAL A 455 4.24 -19.90 16.67
C VAL A 455 3.81 -19.07 17.88
N GLY A 456 2.63 -18.45 17.76
CA GLY A 456 2.19 -17.42 18.70
C GLY A 456 3.16 -16.24 18.73
N ASP A 457 3.33 -15.65 19.91
CA ASP A 457 4.21 -14.48 20.10
C ASP A 457 5.69 -14.82 20.01
N ARG A 458 6.07 -16.10 20.23
CA ARG A 458 7.46 -16.55 20.28
C ARG A 458 8.26 -16.22 19.02
N THR A 459 7.62 -16.27 17.86
CA THR A 459 8.27 -15.93 16.58
C THR A 459 8.67 -14.46 16.56
N LEU A 460 7.75 -13.56 16.96
CA LEU A 460 8.00 -12.12 16.97
C LEU A 460 8.92 -11.72 18.13
N ASP A 461 8.74 -12.30 19.33
CA ASP A 461 9.60 -12.05 20.49
C ASP A 461 11.07 -12.37 20.18
N THR A 462 11.33 -13.48 19.49
CA THR A 462 12.70 -13.87 19.11
C THR A 462 13.32 -12.84 18.14
N LEU A 463 12.55 -12.38 17.16
CA LEU A 463 13.01 -11.41 16.19
C LEU A 463 13.16 -10.01 16.77
N HIS A 464 12.27 -9.60 17.69
CA HIS A 464 12.38 -8.34 18.42
C HIS A 464 13.54 -8.35 19.40
N ALA A 465 13.84 -9.48 20.05
CA ALA A 465 15.01 -9.61 20.92
C ALA A 465 16.30 -9.37 20.13
N ALA A 466 16.46 -10.03 18.97
CA ALA A 466 17.62 -9.83 18.09
C ALA A 466 17.69 -8.40 17.52
N MET A 467 16.54 -7.79 17.22
CA MET A 467 16.48 -6.38 16.80
C MET A 467 16.92 -5.45 17.94
N THR A 468 16.46 -5.70 19.16
CA THR A 468 16.78 -4.89 20.34
C THR A 468 18.26 -5.00 20.69
N GLU A 469 18.84 -6.20 20.58
CA GLU A 469 20.28 -6.43 20.80
C GLU A 469 21.13 -5.59 19.82
N ASP A 470 20.78 -5.60 18.53
CA ASP A 470 21.44 -4.76 17.52
C ASP A 470 21.30 -3.26 17.82
N LEU A 471 20.11 -2.82 18.24
CA LEU A 471 19.86 -1.41 18.60
C LEU A 471 20.62 -0.99 19.86
N LEU A 472 20.73 -1.87 20.86
CA LEU A 472 21.52 -1.63 22.07
C LEU A 472 23.02 -1.56 21.74
N GLN A 473 23.51 -2.43 20.86
CA GLN A 473 24.88 -2.37 20.38
C GLN A 473 25.14 -1.02 19.68
N LEU A 474 24.25 -0.61 18.78
CA LEU A 474 24.32 0.71 18.13
C LEU A 474 24.21 1.88 19.10
N TYR A 475 23.47 1.72 20.19
CA TYR A 475 23.35 2.74 21.23
C TYR A 475 24.66 2.91 22.01
N HIS A 476 25.33 1.80 22.35
CA HIS A 476 26.56 1.83 23.15
C HIS A 476 27.81 2.13 22.33
N ASP A 477 27.96 1.45 21.19
CA ASP A 477 29.20 1.46 20.40
C ASP A 477 29.15 2.46 19.24
N GLY A 478 27.94 2.88 18.86
CA GLY A 478 27.71 3.67 17.66
C GLY A 478 28.04 2.91 16.36
N ILE A 479 28.29 3.66 15.28
CA ILE A 479 28.75 3.12 13.99
C ILE A 479 30.03 3.83 13.58
N THR A 480 31.09 3.05 13.38
CA THR A 480 32.33 3.55 12.80
C THR A 480 32.18 3.71 11.28
N VAL A 481 32.38 4.93 10.79
CA VAL A 481 32.35 5.23 9.35
C VAL A 481 33.78 5.35 8.85
N ALA A 482 34.18 4.44 7.97
CA ALA A 482 35.50 4.47 7.34
C ALA A 482 35.52 5.58 6.29
N TRP A 483 36.04 6.75 6.66
CA TRP A 483 36.21 7.84 5.71
C TRP A 483 37.31 7.46 4.72
N LEU A 484 36.95 7.22 3.45
CA LEU A 484 37.87 6.84 2.36
C LEU A 484 38.88 7.95 1.96
N GLY A 485 39.04 9.00 2.77
CA GLY A 485 39.92 10.15 2.51
C GLY A 485 40.98 10.37 3.60
N ALA A 486 42.11 9.66 3.55
CA ALA A 486 43.42 9.99 4.16
C ALA A 486 43.54 10.38 5.66
N ALA A 487 42.48 10.50 6.44
CA ALA A 487 42.53 10.69 7.89
C ALA A 487 41.42 9.87 8.54
N SER A 488 41.78 8.83 9.28
CA SER A 488 40.86 8.05 10.10
C SER A 488 40.35 8.93 11.24
N PHE A 489 39.10 9.36 11.17
CA PHE A 489 38.35 9.87 12.31
C PHE A 489 37.48 8.73 12.85
N GLU A 490 37.66 8.37 14.11
CA GLU A 490 36.69 7.51 14.80
C GLU A 490 35.40 8.31 15.00
N TRP A 491 34.29 7.70 14.62
CA TRP A 491 32.96 8.29 14.67
C TRP A 491 32.09 7.47 15.63
N GLU A 492 31.41 8.15 16.54
CA GLU A 492 30.52 7.54 17.52
C GLU A 492 29.09 7.99 17.20
N CYS A 493 28.39 7.24 16.34
CA CYS A 493 27.01 7.53 15.97
C CYS A 493 26.04 6.65 16.76
N ARG A 494 25.59 7.10 17.94
CA ARG A 494 24.66 6.36 18.79
C ARG A 494 23.23 6.44 18.23
N SER A 495 22.59 5.28 18.02
CA SER A 495 21.19 5.22 17.55
C SER A 495 20.24 4.99 18.72
N PHE A 496 19.10 5.68 18.75
CA PHE A 496 18.06 5.45 19.76
C PHE A 496 16.76 5.03 19.09
N SER A 497 16.21 3.89 19.52
CA SER A 497 14.88 3.44 19.11
C SER A 497 13.85 3.76 20.19
N SER A 498 12.84 4.57 19.86
CA SER A 498 11.59 4.53 20.61
C SER A 498 10.72 3.43 19.99
N ILE A 499 10.43 2.37 20.74
CA ILE A 499 9.48 1.35 20.33
C ILE A 499 8.08 1.98 20.38
N TYR A 500 7.47 2.14 19.21
CA TYR A 500 6.07 2.52 19.08
C TYR A 500 5.28 1.29 18.61
N TYR A 501 4.34 0.83 19.44
CA TYR A 501 3.27 -0.05 18.99
C TYR A 501 2.04 0.83 18.78
N THR A 502 1.61 0.94 17.52
CA THR A 502 0.26 1.40 17.15
C THR A 502 -0.65 0.20 16.96
#